data_AF-A0A0Q1A564-F1
#
_entry.id   AF-A0A0Q1A564-F1
#
_cell.length_a   1.000
_cell.length_b   1.000
_cell.length_c   1.000
_cell.angle_alpha   90.00
_cell.angle_beta   90.00
_cell.angle_gamma   90.00
#
_symmetry.space_group_name_H-M   'P 1'
#
loop_
_entity.id
_entity.type
_entity.pdbx_description
1 polymer ?
#
loop_
_entity_poly.entity_id
_entity_poly.type
_entity_poly.pdbx_seq_one_letter_code
_entity_poly.pdbx_strand_id
1 'polypeptide(L)'
;MSSIDKEILRAIFKAIESRLHRIGSVIEGETRRLILQHDIKDKGNFLQNTGYAVQFNNASIDLVVGSNVPHEQYVLGGKVPSWTPIEPLKAWVERKGLAWVDKKTGKQFSIEQIAYMIRTKIKREGIPERNVFAEVIKNKQQWIFNQLDSIEVVL
;
A
#
# COMPACT_ATOMS: atom_id res chain seq x y z
N MET A 1 -28.62 26.04 -17.42
CA MET A 1 -27.58 26.44 -16.46
C MET A 1 -27.03 27.78 -16.89
N SER A 2 -27.21 28.79 -16.04
CA SER A 2 -26.60 30.10 -16.18
C SER A 2 -25.07 29.98 -16.11
N SER A 3 -24.31 30.99 -16.56
CA SER A 3 -22.85 30.99 -16.41
C SER A 3 -22.43 30.92 -14.93
N ILE A 4 -23.22 31.55 -14.05
CA ILE A 4 -23.04 31.61 -12.60
C ILE A 4 -23.17 30.21 -11.99
N ASP A 5 -24.15 29.40 -12.42
CA ASP A 5 -24.33 28.02 -11.92
C ASP A 5 -23.11 27.15 -12.25
N LYS A 6 -22.49 27.36 -13.41
CA LYS A 6 -21.28 26.63 -13.83
C LYS A 6 -20.06 27.03 -13.02
N GLU A 7 -19.93 28.31 -12.67
CA GLU A 7 -18.82 28.82 -11.85
C GLU A 7 -18.91 28.33 -10.41
N ILE A 8 -20.10 28.39 -9.81
CA ILE A 8 -20.36 27.85 -8.46
C ILE A 8 -20.03 26.36 -8.39
N LEU A 9 -20.50 25.56 -9.36
CA LEU A 9 -20.21 24.13 -9.40
C LEU A 9 -18.69 23.87 -9.51
N ARG A 10 -17.99 24.59 -10.38
CA ARG A 10 -16.53 24.46 -10.52
C ARG A 10 -15.80 24.80 -9.21
N ALA A 11 -16.23 25.85 -8.50
CA ALA A 11 -15.66 26.22 -7.23
C ALA A 11 -15.88 25.12 -6.17
N ILE A 12 -17.08 24.53 -6.11
CA ILE A 12 -17.39 23.39 -5.23
C ILE A 12 -16.48 22.20 -5.54
N PHE A 13 -16.39 21.78 -6.81
CA PHE A 13 -15.54 20.66 -7.23
C PHE A 13 -14.08 20.87 -6.85
N LYS A 14 -13.55 22.08 -7.09
CA LYS A 14 -12.18 22.44 -6.75
C LYS A 14 -11.92 22.45 -5.24
N ALA A 15 -12.89 22.91 -4.44
CA ALA A 15 -12.78 22.89 -2.99
C ALA A 15 -12.74 21.46 -2.43
N ILE A 16 -13.60 20.57 -2.97
CA ILE A 16 -13.61 19.14 -2.61
C ILE A 16 -12.29 18.48 -3.02
N GLU A 17 -11.86 18.66 -4.27
CA GLU A 17 -10.60 18.12 -4.79
C GLU A 17 -9.41 18.53 -3.93
N SER A 18 -9.29 19.82 -3.63
CA SER A 18 -8.24 20.37 -2.76
C SER A 18 -8.26 19.70 -1.37
N ARG A 19 -9.45 19.50 -0.80
CA ARG A 19 -9.58 18.83 0.50
C ARG A 19 -9.17 17.36 0.43
N LEU A 20 -9.55 16.64 -0.62
CA LEU A 20 -9.14 15.25 -0.83
C LEU A 20 -7.62 15.13 -1.00
N HIS A 21 -6.97 16.07 -1.69
CA HIS A 21 -5.51 16.10 -1.76
C HIS A 21 -4.85 16.30 -0.39
N ARG A 22 -5.40 17.18 0.45
CA ARG A 22 -4.90 17.37 1.83
C ARG A 22 -5.04 16.10 2.66
N ILE A 23 -6.20 15.44 2.57
CA ILE A 23 -6.45 14.17 3.27
C ILE A 23 -5.47 13.10 2.78
N GLY A 24 -5.34 12.94 1.47
CA GLY A 24 -4.44 11.99 0.82
C GLY A 24 -2.99 12.16 1.25
N SER A 25 -2.48 13.40 1.26
CA SER A 25 -1.11 13.71 1.68
C SER A 25 -0.82 13.34 3.14
N VAL A 26 -1.78 13.59 4.05
CA VAL A 26 -1.64 13.19 5.46
C VAL A 26 -1.66 11.67 5.62
N ILE A 27 -2.58 10.98 4.92
CA ILE A 27 -2.64 9.52 4.94
C ILE A 27 -1.33 8.94 4.42
N GLU A 28 -0.84 9.42 3.28
CA GLU A 28 0.42 8.97 2.68
C GLU A 28 1.60 9.14 3.64
N GLY A 29 1.74 10.32 4.27
CA GLY A 29 2.82 10.60 5.22
C GLY A 29 2.80 9.67 6.43
N GLU A 30 1.63 9.44 7.02
CA GLU A 30 1.46 8.53 8.15
C GLU A 30 1.68 7.07 7.75
N THR A 31 1.24 6.68 6.56
CA THR A 31 1.47 5.34 6.03
C THR A 31 2.96 5.11 5.79
N ARG A 32 3.68 6.05 5.17
CA ARG A 32 5.14 5.99 5.01
C ARG A 32 5.84 5.84 6.36
N ARG A 33 5.38 6.55 7.40
CA ARG A 33 5.90 6.41 8.77
C ARG A 33 5.67 5.01 9.35
N LEU A 34 4.45 4.46 9.23
CA LEU A 34 4.16 3.10 9.70
C LEU A 34 4.96 2.03 8.95
N ILE A 35 5.13 2.17 7.63
CA ILE A 35 5.96 1.26 6.82
C ILE A 35 7.38 1.13 7.38
N LEU A 36 7.96 2.25 7.82
CA LEU A 36 9.29 2.25 8.42
C LEU A 36 9.33 1.51 9.76
N GLN A 37 8.26 1.59 10.55
CA GLN A 37 8.16 0.99 11.89
C GLN A 37 7.88 -0.52 11.87
N HIS A 38 7.24 -1.04 10.81
CA HIS A 38 6.92 -2.47 10.70
C HIS A 38 8.00 -3.27 9.95
N ASP A 39 8.07 -4.58 10.20
CA ASP A 39 8.94 -5.53 9.46
C ASP A 39 8.27 -5.97 8.14
N ILE A 40 8.03 -5.03 7.22
CA ILE A 40 7.43 -5.32 5.92
C ILE A 40 8.49 -5.87 4.97
N LYS A 41 8.20 -7.01 4.32
CA LYS A 41 9.02 -7.51 3.21
C LYS A 41 8.93 -6.55 2.03
N ASP A 42 10.03 -6.32 1.34
CA ASP A 42 10.13 -5.30 0.29
C ASP A 42 9.86 -3.85 0.76
N LYS A 43 10.16 -3.53 2.03
CA LYS A 43 9.98 -2.20 2.63
C LYS A 43 10.42 -1.05 1.71
N GLY A 44 11.61 -1.13 1.11
CA GLY A 44 12.14 -0.07 0.25
C GLY A 44 11.23 0.22 -0.95
N ASN A 45 10.85 -0.82 -1.70
CA ASN A 45 9.94 -0.68 -2.84
C ASN A 45 8.56 -0.21 -2.36
N PHE A 46 8.06 -0.76 -1.25
CA PHE A 46 6.75 -0.41 -0.71
C PHE A 46 6.69 1.06 -0.30
N LEU A 47 7.74 1.57 0.31
CA LEU A 47 7.87 2.98 0.65
C LEU A 47 7.94 3.88 -0.58
N GLN A 48 8.71 3.49 -1.61
CA GLN A 48 8.90 4.29 -2.82
C GLN A 48 7.63 4.38 -3.68
N ASN A 49 6.80 3.34 -3.69
CA ASN A 49 5.60 3.27 -4.53
C ASN A 49 4.30 3.51 -3.77
N THR A 50 4.38 3.87 -2.49
CA THR A 50 3.24 4.33 -1.69
C THR A 50 2.82 5.73 -2.15
N GLY A 51 1.52 5.94 -2.31
CA GLY A 51 0.97 7.23 -2.71
C GLY A 51 -0.56 7.25 -2.63
N TYR A 52 -1.12 8.30 -3.22
CA TYR A 52 -2.56 8.46 -3.36
C TYR A 52 -2.90 9.10 -4.71
N ALA A 53 -4.16 8.97 -5.11
CA ALA A 53 -4.73 9.62 -6.28
C ALA A 53 -6.15 10.10 -5.97
N VAL A 54 -6.50 11.27 -6.49
CA VAL A 54 -7.89 11.77 -6.52
C VAL A 54 -8.43 11.48 -7.91
N GLN A 55 -9.52 10.72 -7.99
CA GLN A 55 -10.10 10.26 -9.25
C GLN A 55 -11.51 10.84 -9.40
N PHE A 56 -11.79 11.41 -10.57
CA PHE A 56 -13.10 11.91 -10.92
C PHE A 56 -13.85 10.85 -11.72
N ASN A 57 -14.91 10.34 -11.14
CA ASN A 57 -15.82 9.39 -11.77
C ASN A 57 -17.15 10.09 -12.08
N ASN A 58 -17.98 9.47 -12.91
CA ASN A 58 -19.27 10.05 -13.33
C ASN A 58 -20.24 10.35 -12.16
N ALA A 59 -20.05 9.68 -11.01
CA ALA A 59 -20.92 9.80 -9.83
C ALA A 59 -20.19 10.12 -8.52
N SER A 60 -18.85 10.14 -8.52
CA SER A 60 -18.07 10.30 -7.29
C SER A 60 -16.72 10.97 -7.55
N ILE A 61 -16.14 11.52 -6.49
CA ILE A 61 -14.73 11.91 -6.44
C ILE A 61 -14.09 11.01 -5.40
N ASP A 62 -13.21 10.12 -5.85
CA ASP A 62 -12.67 9.07 -5.03
C ASP A 62 -11.23 9.40 -4.65
N LEU A 63 -10.92 9.35 -3.35
CA LEU A 63 -9.55 9.33 -2.86
C LEU A 63 -9.09 7.87 -2.74
N VAL A 64 -8.18 7.46 -3.61
CA VAL A 64 -7.56 6.13 -3.59
C VAL A 64 -6.18 6.25 -2.96
N VAL A 65 -5.93 5.44 -1.92
CA VAL A 65 -4.62 5.33 -1.27
C VAL A 65 -4.10 3.91 -1.43
N GLY A 66 -2.80 3.77 -1.68
CA GLY A 66 -2.23 2.45 -1.89
C GLY A 66 -0.78 2.48 -2.30
N SER A 67 -0.29 1.34 -2.76
CA SER A 67 1.07 1.19 -3.24
C SER A 67 1.08 0.38 -4.53
N ASN A 68 1.68 0.92 -5.58
CA ASN A 68 1.81 0.22 -6.87
C ASN A 68 3.07 -0.67 -6.92
N VAL A 69 3.39 -1.35 -5.82
CA VAL A 69 4.55 -2.25 -5.80
C VAL A 69 4.22 -3.52 -6.58
N PRO A 70 5.05 -3.90 -7.56
CA PRO A 70 5.04 -5.25 -8.08
C PRO A 70 5.30 -6.22 -6.94
N HIS A 71 4.33 -7.06 -6.64
CA HIS A 71 4.39 -8.01 -5.54
C HIS A 71 3.98 -9.39 -6.01
N GLU A 72 4.75 -10.37 -5.59
CA GLU A 72 4.39 -11.76 -5.72
C GLU A 72 3.44 -12.14 -4.59
N GLN A 73 2.47 -12.99 -4.91
CA GLN A 73 1.56 -13.53 -3.91
C GLN A 73 2.34 -14.22 -2.79
N TYR A 74 1.82 -14.12 -1.57
CA TYR A 74 2.37 -14.77 -0.37
C TYR A 74 3.73 -14.24 0.10
N VAL A 75 4.13 -13.04 -0.33
CA VAL A 75 5.36 -12.39 0.15
C VAL A 75 5.06 -11.27 1.16
N LEU A 76 4.02 -10.46 0.90
CA LEU A 76 3.79 -9.22 1.63
C LEU A 76 2.89 -9.33 2.87
N GLY A 77 2.10 -10.40 3.03
CA GLY A 77 1.25 -10.55 4.23
C GLY A 77 0.02 -11.44 4.06
N GLY A 78 -0.73 -11.57 5.16
CA GLY A 78 -2.14 -11.99 5.15
C GLY A 78 -2.38 -13.48 4.92
N LYS A 79 -1.41 -14.34 5.24
CA LYS A 79 -1.53 -15.78 4.99
C LYS A 79 -1.51 -16.57 6.29
N VAL A 80 -2.58 -17.30 6.56
CA VAL A 80 -2.61 -18.29 7.65
C VAL A 80 -1.72 -19.50 7.32
N PRO A 81 -1.14 -20.20 8.32
CA PRO A 81 -0.31 -21.39 8.12
C PRO A 81 -1.02 -22.43 7.23
N SER A 82 -0.55 -22.56 5.99
CA SER A 82 -1.21 -23.37 4.96
C SER A 82 -0.27 -23.65 3.80
N TRP A 83 -0.66 -24.57 2.90
CA TRP A 83 0.10 -24.83 1.68
C TRP A 83 0.27 -23.54 0.86
N THR A 84 1.46 -23.38 0.26
CA THR A 84 1.85 -22.18 -0.49
C THR A 84 2.44 -22.59 -1.85
N PRO A 85 1.93 -22.08 -2.97
CA PRO A 85 2.55 -22.25 -4.28
C PRO A 85 4.02 -21.80 -4.28
N ILE A 86 4.89 -22.54 -4.97
CA ILE A 86 6.34 -22.24 -4.99
C ILE A 86 6.73 -21.21 -6.06
N GLU A 87 6.01 -21.16 -7.19
CA GLU A 87 6.35 -20.29 -8.32
C GLU A 87 6.34 -18.79 -7.97
N PRO A 88 5.37 -18.25 -7.20
CA PRO A 88 5.45 -16.85 -6.74
C PRO A 88 6.69 -16.58 -5.87
N LEU A 89 7.15 -17.57 -5.11
CA LEU A 89 8.34 -17.42 -4.26
C LEU A 89 9.62 -17.46 -5.08
N LYS A 90 9.68 -18.27 -6.14
CA LYS A 90 10.81 -18.29 -7.09
C LYS A 90 10.94 -16.95 -7.81
N ALA A 91 9.82 -16.43 -8.33
CA ALA A 91 9.77 -15.13 -8.98
C ALA A 91 10.24 -14.01 -8.03
N TRP A 92 9.82 -14.06 -6.76
CA TRP A 92 10.29 -13.10 -5.76
C TRP A 92 11.79 -13.19 -5.50
N VAL A 93 12.32 -14.40 -5.31
CA VAL A 93 13.75 -14.65 -5.08
C VAL A 93 14.59 -14.13 -6.25
N GLU A 94 14.14 -14.39 -7.47
CA GLU A 94 14.78 -13.94 -8.70
C GLU A 94 14.73 -12.41 -8.85
N ARG A 95 13.54 -11.81 -8.74
CA ARG A 95 13.36 -10.35 -8.83
C ARG A 95 14.20 -9.59 -7.81
N LYS A 96 14.37 -10.15 -6.60
CA LYS A 96 15.13 -9.53 -5.51
C LYS A 96 16.62 -9.87 -5.53
N GLY A 97 17.05 -10.81 -6.37
CA GLY A 97 18.42 -11.31 -6.36
C GLY A 97 18.83 -11.86 -4.99
N LEU A 98 17.92 -12.56 -4.28
CA LEU A 98 18.26 -13.11 -2.97
C LEU A 98 19.33 -14.18 -3.12
N ALA A 99 20.52 -13.92 -2.58
CA ALA A 99 21.63 -14.84 -2.59
C ALA A 99 21.92 -15.30 -1.16
N TRP A 100 21.63 -16.58 -0.87
CA TRP A 100 21.98 -17.20 0.40
C TRP A 100 23.13 -18.17 0.20
N VAL A 101 23.99 -18.28 1.20
CA VAL A 101 25.10 -19.24 1.22
C VAL A 101 24.92 -20.19 2.40
N ASP A 102 25.25 -21.45 2.17
CA ASP A 102 25.37 -22.41 3.23
C ASP A 102 26.56 -22.04 4.11
N LYS A 103 26.31 -21.81 5.40
CA LYS A 103 27.34 -21.35 6.34
C LYS A 103 28.48 -22.35 6.56
N LYS A 104 28.26 -23.65 6.31
CA LYS A 104 29.26 -24.71 6.52
C LYS A 104 30.10 -24.96 5.28
N THR A 105 29.45 -24.98 4.12
CA THR A 105 30.11 -25.35 2.85
C THR A 105 30.51 -24.15 2.00
N GLY A 106 29.99 -22.96 2.31
CA GLY A 106 30.16 -21.75 1.50
C GLY A 106 29.42 -21.79 0.16
N LYS A 107 28.72 -22.89 -0.14
CA LYS A 107 28.01 -23.07 -1.40
C LYS A 107 26.80 -22.14 -1.48
N GLN A 108 26.63 -21.46 -2.61
CA GLN A 108 25.42 -20.68 -2.88
C GLN A 108 24.21 -21.61 -3.06
N PHE A 109 23.10 -21.23 -2.45
CA PHE A 109 21.81 -21.88 -2.68
C PHE A 109 21.24 -21.45 -4.03
N SER A 110 20.59 -22.38 -4.73
CA SER A 110 19.80 -22.06 -5.92
C SER A 110 18.53 -21.31 -5.55
N ILE A 111 17.95 -20.61 -6.53
CA ILE A 111 16.65 -19.93 -6.41
C ILE A 111 15.58 -20.88 -5.85
N GLU A 112 15.56 -22.12 -6.34
CA GLU A 112 14.60 -23.13 -5.91
C GLU A 112 14.79 -23.56 -4.46
N GLN A 113 16.04 -23.71 -4.00
CA GLN A 113 16.34 -24.03 -2.61
C GLN A 113 15.88 -22.91 -1.67
N ILE A 114 16.18 -21.66 -2.01
CA ILE A 114 15.77 -20.48 -1.25
C ILE A 114 14.24 -20.40 -1.19
N ALA A 115 13.56 -20.54 -2.34
CA ALA A 115 12.10 -20.53 -2.43
C ALA A 115 11.47 -21.64 -1.59
N TYR A 116 12.04 -22.86 -1.58
CA TYR A 116 11.55 -23.97 -0.78
C TYR A 116 11.68 -23.70 0.73
N MET A 117 12.79 -23.10 1.16
CA MET A 117 13.00 -22.71 2.56
C MET A 117 11.97 -21.66 2.99
N ILE A 118 11.77 -20.62 2.18
CA ILE A 118 10.73 -19.59 2.42
C ILE A 118 9.35 -20.23 2.51
N ARG A 119 9.00 -21.09 1.54
CA ARG A 119 7.72 -21.81 1.51
C ARG A 119 7.47 -22.61 2.79
N THR A 120 8.51 -23.29 3.27
CA THR A 120 8.44 -24.13 4.47
C THR A 120 8.19 -23.28 5.72
N LYS A 121 8.85 -22.12 5.82
CA LYS A 121 8.60 -21.16 6.89
C LYS A 121 7.17 -20.61 6.85
N ILE A 122 6.70 -20.17 5.68
CA ILE A 122 5.33 -19.65 5.49
C ILE A 122 4.28 -20.72 5.80
N LYS A 123 4.48 -21.97 5.35
CA LYS A 123 3.58 -23.08 5.66
C LYS A 123 3.45 -23.31 7.17
N ARG A 124 4.55 -23.17 7.91
CA ARG A 124 4.61 -23.43 9.36
C ARG A 124 4.05 -22.27 10.18
N GLU A 125 4.42 -21.05 9.83
CA GLU A 125 4.21 -19.85 10.68
C GLU A 125 3.15 -18.91 10.12
N GLY A 126 2.79 -19.04 8.84
CA GLY A 126 2.01 -18.05 8.12
C GLY A 126 2.80 -16.75 7.89
N ILE A 127 2.08 -15.71 7.47
CA ILE A 127 2.58 -14.34 7.40
C ILE A 127 1.49 -13.44 7.99
N PRO A 128 1.79 -12.68 9.05
CA PRO A 128 0.80 -11.78 9.64
C PRO A 128 0.33 -10.75 8.62
N GLU A 129 -0.96 -10.44 8.64
CA GLU A 129 -1.51 -9.34 7.86
C GLU A 129 -1.02 -8.01 8.42
N ARG A 130 -0.58 -7.11 7.54
CA ARG A 130 -0.16 -5.75 7.91
C ARG A 130 -0.68 -4.77 6.87
N ASN A 131 -1.91 -4.35 7.07
CA ASN A 131 -2.53 -3.35 6.22
C ASN A 131 -2.34 -1.95 6.82
N VAL A 132 -1.17 -1.37 6.53
CA VAL A 132 -0.79 -0.03 7.01
C VAL A 132 -1.75 1.07 6.56
N PHE A 133 -2.39 0.93 5.39
CA PHE A 133 -3.38 1.89 4.92
C PHE A 133 -4.66 1.81 5.74
N ALA A 134 -5.18 0.60 5.95
CA ALA A 134 -6.37 0.39 6.78
C ALA A 134 -6.17 0.89 8.21
N GLU A 135 -4.97 0.66 8.77
CA GLU A 135 -4.61 1.16 10.10
C GLU A 135 -4.60 2.69 10.16
N VAL A 136 -3.95 3.36 9.20
CA VAL A 136 -3.93 4.84 9.15
C VAL A 136 -5.33 5.41 8.97
N ILE A 137 -6.13 4.85 8.05
CA ILE A 137 -7.51 5.30 7.81
C ILE A 137 -8.33 5.17 9.08
N LYS A 138 -8.26 4.02 9.76
CA LYS A 138 -8.97 3.79 11.03
C LYS A 138 -8.54 4.81 12.09
N ASN A 139 -7.24 5.06 12.22
CA ASN A 139 -6.70 5.98 13.23
C ASN A 139 -7.01 7.46 12.92
N LYS A 140 -7.19 7.81 11.64
CA LYS A 140 -7.50 9.18 11.19
C LYS A 140 -8.97 9.39 10.85
N GLN A 141 -9.84 8.41 11.05
CA GLN A 141 -11.23 8.45 10.60
C GLN A 141 -11.96 9.73 11.03
N GLN A 142 -11.90 10.07 12.32
CA GLN A 142 -12.55 11.30 12.81
C GLN A 142 -11.92 12.56 12.22
N TRP A 143 -10.60 12.58 12.05
CA TRP A 143 -9.91 13.72 11.42
C TRP A 143 -10.33 13.89 9.96
N ILE A 144 -10.48 12.78 9.22
CA ILE A 144 -10.96 12.77 7.83
C ILE A 144 -12.37 13.37 7.76
N PHE A 145 -13.29 12.95 8.62
CA PHE A 145 -14.64 13.52 8.64
C PHE A 145 -14.62 15.01 8.96
N ASN A 146 -13.85 15.44 9.96
CA ASN A 146 -13.70 16.87 10.27
C ASN A 146 -13.13 17.68 9.09
N GLN A 147 -12.25 17.07 8.27
CA GLN A 147 -11.73 17.71 7.06
C GLN A 147 -12.81 17.89 5.99
N LEU A 148 -13.70 16.91 5.82
CA LEU A 148 -14.81 16.96 4.88
C LEU A 148 -15.90 17.95 5.34
N ASP A 149 -16.20 17.96 6.63
CA ASP A 149 -17.20 18.86 7.22
C ASP A 149 -16.77 20.34 7.21
N SER A 150 -15.48 20.61 7.06
CA SER A 150 -14.90 21.97 7.03
C SER A 150 -14.54 22.46 5.63
N ILE A 151 -15.17 21.91 4.59
CA ILE A 151 -14.99 22.41 3.22
C ILE A 151 -15.71 23.75 3.08
N GLU A 152 -14.94 24.79 2.80
CA GLU A 152 -15.44 26.13 2.47
C GLU A 152 -15.28 26.36 0.97
N VAL A 153 -16.31 26.91 0.35
CA VAL A 153 -16.33 27.26 -1.08
C VAL A 153 -16.15 28.76 -1.20
N VAL A 154 -15.01 29.19 -1.74
CA VAL A 154 -14.76 30.59 -2.09
C VAL A 154 -15.14 30.76 -3.56
N LEU A 155 -16.08 31.66 -3.81
CA LEU A 155 -16.59 32.00 -5.14
C LEU A 155 -15.72 33.08 -5.81
#